data_AF-A0A2T7U677-F1
#
_entry.id   AF-A0A2T7U677-F1
#
_cell.length_a   1.000
_cell.length_b   1.000
_cell.length_c   1.000
_cell.angle_alpha   90.00
_cell.angle_beta   90.00
_cell.angle_gamma   90.00
#
_symmetry.space_group_name_H-M   'P 1'
#
loop_
_entity.id
_entity.type
_entity.pdbx_description
1 polymer ?
#
loop_
_entity_poly.entity_id
_entity_poly.type
_entity_poly.pdbx_seq_one_letter_code
_entity_poly.pdbx_strand_id
1 'polypeptide(L)'
;MDRAALAAYCQAYGRWVEAERKLKETPLLIKLPSGYIQQSPWLAVANKQLELMHKYLAEFGLSPTSRTRVEARALQKTSKFAGLMGRDYAADWLELNV
;
A
#
# COMPACT_ATOMS: atom_id res chain seq x y z
N MET A 1 1.78 18.13 -0.61
CA MET A 1 2.45 17.05 -1.36
C MET A 1 3.90 17.44 -1.59
N ASP A 2 4.84 16.56 -1.26
CA ASP A 2 6.26 16.80 -1.48
C ASP A 2 6.59 16.67 -2.97
N ARG A 3 6.99 17.79 -3.60
CA ARG A 3 7.35 17.85 -5.02
C ARG A 3 8.65 17.10 -5.31
N ALA A 4 9.58 17.06 -4.36
CA ALA A 4 10.86 16.38 -4.52
C ALA A 4 10.66 14.86 -4.50
N ALA A 5 9.85 14.35 -3.57
CA ALA A 5 9.49 12.94 -3.53
C ALA A 5 8.77 12.50 -4.83
N LEU A 6 7.90 13.35 -5.39
CA LEU A 6 7.19 13.04 -6.63
C LEU A 6 8.15 13.00 -7.83
N ALA A 7 9.04 13.98 -7.93
CA ALA A 7 10.06 14.00 -8.99
C ALA A 7 10.97 12.76 -8.92
N ALA A 8 11.38 12.36 -7.71
CA ALA A 8 12.19 11.17 -7.50
C ALA A 8 11.44 9.87 -7.88
N TYR A 9 10.14 9.78 -7.57
CA TYR A 9 9.30 8.67 -8.00
C TYR A 9 9.23 8.57 -9.53
N CYS A 10 8.97 9.69 -10.22
CA CYS A 10 8.92 9.72 -11.68
C CYS A 10 10.26 9.28 -12.30
N GLN A 11 11.37 9.71 -11.72
CA GLN A 11 12.70 9.31 -12.18
C GLN A 11 12.96 7.80 -11.97
N ALA A 12 12.58 7.25 -10.80
CA ALA A 12 12.68 5.82 -10.53
C ALA A 12 11.83 5.00 -11.50
N TYR A 13 10.60 5.43 -11.77
CA TYR A 13 9.72 4.82 -12.75
C TYR A 13 10.32 4.81 -14.16
N GLY A 14 10.86 5.94 -14.62
CA GLY A 14 11.50 6.03 -15.93
C GLY A 14 12.65 5.03 -16.09
N ARG A 15 13.50 4.91 -15.06
CA ARG A 15 14.61 3.94 -15.04
C ARG A 15 14.12 2.50 -15.00
N TRP A 16 13.01 2.23 -14.31
CA TRP A 16 12.38 0.91 -14.30
C TRP A 16 11.86 0.53 -15.70
N VAL A 17 11.15 1.41 -16.38
CA VAL A 17 10.63 1.17 -17.75
C VAL A 17 11.77 0.88 -18.73
N GLU A 18 12.87 1.63 -18.63
CA GLU A 18 14.06 1.38 -19.45
C GLU A 18 14.67 -0.01 -19.18
N ALA A 19 14.83 -0.37 -17.91
CA ALA A 19 15.34 -1.68 -17.50
C ALA A 19 14.45 -2.83 -17.99
N GLU A 20 13.13 -2.69 -17.89
CA GLU A 20 12.15 -3.67 -18.39
C GLU A 20 12.21 -3.84 -19.91
N ARG A 21 12.40 -2.75 -20.67
CA ARG A 21 12.60 -2.82 -22.11
C ARG A 21 13.88 -3.60 -22.44
N LYS A 22 14.97 -3.34 -21.72
CA LYS A 22 16.25 -4.04 -21.89
C LYS A 22 16.19 -5.51 -21.48
N LEU A 23 15.40 -5.86 -20.46
CA LEU A 23 15.16 -7.24 -20.06
C LEU A 23 14.38 -8.05 -21.11
N LYS A 24 13.55 -7.40 -21.94
CA LYS A 24 12.89 -8.07 -23.08
C LYS A 24 13.84 -8.32 -24.24
N GLU A 25 14.82 -7.44 -24.44
CA GLU A 25 15.81 -7.54 -25.51
C GLU A 25 16.96 -8.49 -25.18
N THR A 26 17.26 -8.69 -23.88
CA THR A 26 18.45 -9.44 -23.42
C THR A 26 18.06 -10.70 -22.64
N PRO A 27 18.87 -11.78 -22.70
CA PRO A 27 18.62 -12.97 -21.90
C PRO A 27 18.78 -12.67 -20.40
N LEU A 28 17.88 -13.24 -19.58
CA LEU A 28 17.87 -13.08 -18.12
C LEU A 28 19.14 -13.59 -17.45
N LEU A 29 19.79 -14.58 -18.06
CA LEU A 29 21.02 -15.19 -17.58
C LEU A 29 22.11 -14.98 -18.62
N ILE A 30 23.18 -14.31 -18.22
CA ILE A 30 24.35 -14.03 -19.05
C ILE A 30 25.42 -15.06 -18.70
N LYS A 31 25.85 -15.82 -19.71
CA LYS A 31 27.01 -16.71 -19.60
C LYS A 31 28.26 -15.92 -19.92
N LEU A 32 29.16 -15.78 -18.95
CA LEU A 32 30.46 -15.17 -19.17
C LEU A 32 31.40 -16.16 -19.90
N PRO A 33 32.43 -15.69 -20.62
CA PRO A 33 33.41 -16.56 -21.28
C PRO A 33 34.15 -17.50 -20.32
N SER A 34 34.16 -17.18 -19.02
CA SER A 34 34.71 -18.01 -17.95
C SER A 34 33.82 -19.19 -17.54
N GLY A 35 32.62 -19.34 -18.12
CA GLY A 35 31.65 -20.38 -17.79
C GLY A 35 30.73 -20.05 -16.61
N TYR A 36 30.93 -18.91 -15.94
CA TYR A 36 30.05 -18.47 -14.85
C TYR A 36 28.74 -17.89 -15.39
N ILE A 37 27.63 -18.23 -14.73
CA ILE A 37 26.29 -17.73 -15.08
C ILE A 37 25.97 -16.57 -14.14
N GLN A 38 25.79 -15.38 -14.69
CA GLN A 38 25.36 -14.19 -13.94
C GLN A 38 23.92 -13.83 -14.30
N GLN A 39 23.18 -13.28 -13.35
CA GLN A 39 21.90 -12.65 -13.65
C GLN A 39 22.12 -11.36 -14.43
N SER A 40 21.16 -11.03 -15.29
CA SER A 40 21.19 -9.78 -16.04
C SER A 40 21.26 -8.58 -15.08
N PRO A 41 22.20 -7.62 -15.28
CA PRO A 41 22.30 -6.44 -14.43
C PRO A 41 21.02 -5.58 -14.47
N TRP A 42 20.27 -5.65 -15.57
CA TRP A 42 18.98 -4.97 -15.72
C TRP A 42 17.93 -5.48 -14.73
N LEU A 43 18.00 -6.76 -14.33
CA LEU A 43 17.10 -7.33 -13.34
C LEU A 43 17.35 -6.72 -11.95
N ALA A 44 18.62 -6.51 -11.59
CA ALA A 44 18.98 -5.84 -10.34
C ALA A 44 18.51 -4.38 -10.33
N VAL A 45 18.65 -3.68 -11.47
CA VAL A 45 18.15 -2.29 -11.61
C VAL A 45 16.63 -2.25 -11.48
N ALA A 46 15.91 -3.11 -12.17
CA ALA A 46 14.44 -3.16 -12.14
C ALA A 46 13.91 -3.40 -10.72
N ASN A 47 14.44 -4.41 -10.03
CA ASN A 47 14.09 -4.71 -8.64
C ASN A 47 14.36 -3.52 -7.72
N LYS A 48 15.51 -2.85 -7.89
CA LYS A 48 15.86 -1.72 -7.03
C LYS A 48 14.94 -0.53 -7.23
N GLN A 49 14.56 -0.23 -8.47
CA GLN A 49 13.64 0.88 -8.75
C GLN A 49 12.23 0.60 -8.21
N LEU A 50 11.76 -0.65 -8.30
CA LEU A 50 10.49 -1.06 -7.68
C LEU A 50 10.48 -0.85 -6.16
N GLU A 51 11.57 -1.20 -5.46
CA GLU A 51 11.69 -0.92 -4.02
C GLU A 51 11.62 0.59 -3.71
N LEU A 52 12.31 1.42 -4.49
CA LEU A 52 12.31 2.87 -4.30
C LEU A 52 10.92 3.46 -4.56
N MET A 53 10.26 3.03 -5.63
CA MET A 53 8.89 3.42 -5.94
C MET A 53 7.92 3.04 -4.80
N HIS A 54 8.07 1.85 -4.22
CA HIS A 54 7.27 1.40 -3.08
C HIS A 54 7.48 2.28 -1.83
N LYS A 55 8.73 2.67 -1.55
CA LYS A 55 9.07 3.58 -0.43
C LYS A 55 8.42 4.96 -0.62
N TYR A 56 8.54 5.55 -1.81
CA TYR A 56 7.89 6.83 -2.11
C TYR A 56 6.36 6.74 -2.04
N LEU A 57 5.75 5.63 -2.46
CA LEU A 57 4.30 5.37 -2.31
C LEU A 57 3.84 5.38 -0.84
N ALA A 58 4.67 4.88 0.08
CA ALA A 58 4.38 4.91 1.51
C ALA A 58 4.43 6.34 2.08
N GLU A 59 5.40 7.15 1.65
CA GLU A 59 5.52 8.57 2.03
C GLU A 59 4.33 9.42 1.57
N PHE A 60 3.70 9.08 0.44
CA PHE A 60 2.49 9.77 -0.04
C PHE A 60 1.22 9.40 0.74
N GLY A 61 1.28 8.50 1.73
CA GLY A 61 0.10 8.04 2.46
C GLY A 61 -0.84 7.16 1.62
N LEU A 62 -0.36 6.66 0.47
CA LEU A 62 -1.08 5.71 -0.38
C LEU A 62 -0.87 4.25 0.03
N SER A 63 -0.08 3.99 1.08
CA SER A 63 0.05 2.64 1.63
C SER A 63 -1.20 2.26 2.45
N PRO A 64 -1.66 1.00 2.38
CA PRO A 64 -2.75 0.50 3.22
C PRO A 64 -2.48 0.71 4.73
N THR A 65 -1.22 0.66 5.14
CA THR A 65 -0.75 0.84 6.52
C THR A 65 -0.95 2.28 7.02
N SER A 66 -0.94 3.27 6.14
CA SER A 66 -1.25 4.66 6.50
C SER A 66 -2.74 4.86 6.82
N ARG A 67 -3.61 3.94 6.36
CA ARG A 67 -5.06 3.98 6.60
C ARG A 67 -5.51 3.24 7.86
N THR A 68 -4.69 2.34 8.42
CA THR A 68 -5.10 1.52 9.57
C THR A 68 -5.04 2.26 10.92
N ARG A 69 -4.55 3.50 10.97
CA ARG A 69 -4.59 4.33 12.20
C ARG A 69 -5.90 5.12 12.36
N VAL A 70 -7.01 4.52 11.92
CA VAL A 70 -8.35 4.96 12.32
C VAL A 70 -8.83 3.95 13.35
N GLU A 71 -8.62 4.27 14.63
CA GLU A 71 -9.31 3.55 15.70
C GLU A 71 -10.81 3.80 15.54
N ALA A 72 -11.56 2.77 15.17
CA ALA A 72 -13.01 2.80 15.25
C ALA A 72 -13.39 2.92 16.73
N ARG A 73 -13.52 4.14 17.23
CA ARG A 73 -14.05 4.39 18.57
C ARG A 73 -15.46 3.80 18.57
N ALA A 74 -15.67 2.75 19.36
CA ALA A 74 -16.99 2.14 19.51
C ALA A 74 -18.00 3.24 19.81
N LEU A 75 -19.02 3.37 18.97
CA LEU A 75 -20.08 4.35 19.14
C LEU A 75 -20.72 4.09 20.50
N GLN A 76 -20.53 5.00 21.46
CA GLN A 76 -21.29 4.96 22.70
C GLN A 76 -22.77 5.08 22.33
N LYS A 77 -23.51 4.00 22.56
CA LYS A 77 -24.88 3.80 22.09
C LYS A 77 -25.93 4.49 22.96
N THR A 78 -25.55 5.54 23.68
CA THR A 78 -26.49 6.38 24.43
C THR A 78 -26.34 7.81 23.95
N SER A 79 -27.29 8.25 23.13
CA SER A 79 -27.37 9.66 22.75
C SER A 79 -27.71 10.47 24.00
N LYS A 80 -27.16 11.69 24.10
CA LYS A 80 -27.42 12.67 25.18
C LYS A 80 -28.93 12.91 25.43
N PHE A 81 -29.77 12.61 24.45
CA PHE A 81 -31.22 12.84 24.46
C PHE A 81 -32.04 11.58 24.76
N ALA A 82 -31.40 10.45 25.08
CA ALA A 82 -32.10 9.19 25.37
C ALA A 82 -33.17 9.33 26.47
N GLY A 83 -32.93 10.15 27.50
CA GLY A 83 -33.89 10.42 28.58
C GLY A 83 -35.10 11.29 28.18
N LEU A 84 -35.08 11.93 27.01
CA LEU A 84 -36.19 12.77 26.54
C LEU A 84 -37.23 11.97 25.74
N MET A 85 -36.82 10.82 25.18
CA MET A 85 -37.65 10.03 24.27
C MET A 85 -38.50 8.96 24.98
N GLY A 86 -38.43 8.89 26.32
CA GLY A 86 -39.32 8.06 27.15
C GLY A 86 -39.39 6.59 26.76
N ARG A 87 -38.38 6.07 26.06
CA ARG A 87 -38.35 4.69 25.55
C ARG A 87 -37.15 3.95 26.10
N ASP A 88 -37.38 3.23 27.19
CA ASP A 88 -36.46 2.24 27.71
C ASP A 88 -36.51 1.00 26.80
N TYR A 89 -35.57 0.93 25.85
CA TYR A 89 -35.40 -0.18 24.90
C TYR A 89 -35.07 -1.53 25.56
N ALA A 90 -35.12 -1.65 26.89
CA ALA A 90 -34.84 -2.89 27.61
C ALA A 90 -36.08 -3.77 27.81
N ALA A 91 -37.29 -3.20 27.78
CA ALA A 91 -38.53 -3.95 28.03
C ALA A 91 -39.03 -4.73 26.80
N ASP A 92 -38.79 -4.24 25.59
CA ASP A 92 -39.37 -4.81 24.36
C ASP A 92 -38.69 -6.11 23.86
N TRP A 93 -37.52 -6.48 24.37
CA TRP A 93 -36.79 -7.66 23.88
C TRP A 93 -37.20 -8.98 24.54
N LEU A 94 -37.93 -8.96 25.66
CA LEU A 94 -38.32 -10.17 26.40
C LEU A 94 -39.73 -10.68 26.05
N GLU A 95 -40.57 -9.90 25.37
CA GLU A 95 -41.93 -10.34 24.96
C GLU A 95 -42.01 -10.92 23.54
N LEU A 96 -40.97 -10.78 22.72
CA LEU A 96 -40.97 -11.26 21.33
C LEU A 96 -40.33 -12.64 21.14
N ASN A 97 -40.05 -13.37 22.22
CA ASN A 97 -39.48 -14.73 22.17
C ASN A 97 -40.10 -15.69 23.20
N VAL A 98 -41.44 -15.69 23.29
CA VAL A 98 -42.25 -16.82 23.78
C VAL A 98 -43.16 -17.29 22.66
#